data_AF-A0A2P7EB83-F1
#
_entry.id   AF-A0A2P7EB83-F1
#
_cell.length_a   1.000
_cell.length_b   1.000
_cell.length_c   1.000
_cell.angle_alpha   90.00
_cell.angle_beta   90.00
_cell.angle_gamma   90.00
#
_symmetry.space_group_name_H-M   'P 1'
#
loop_
_entity.id
_entity.type
_entity.pdbx_description
1 polymer ?
#
loop_
_entity_poly.entity_id
_entity_poly.type
_entity_poly.pdbx_seq_one_letter_code
_entity_poly.pdbx_strand_id
1 'polypeptide(L)'
;MTIRFRPFLLAPSVVALSIFSASAHAQATDYPNSCSFNGTWENCRLTGEGQSINVTYAKDGKKIELEMVGNDWECSKKNEPSNSRRCGKILITERKEGRTTWGTYMVTRMSSGFAVRSSRGNTYYFEK
;
A
#
# COMPACT_ATOMS: atom_id res chain seq x y z
N MET A 1 -2.19 80.64 6.56
CA MET A 1 -1.95 80.38 7.99
C MET A 1 -1.28 79.01 8.07
N THR A 2 -0.04 79.00 8.54
CA THR A 2 0.92 77.89 8.45
C THR A 2 0.84 77.04 9.71
N ILE A 3 0.68 75.73 9.59
CA ILE A 3 0.97 74.79 10.69
C ILE A 3 1.91 73.73 10.16
N ARG A 4 3.13 73.74 10.71
CA ARG A 4 4.19 72.75 10.49
C ARG A 4 3.93 71.54 11.38
N PHE A 5 4.12 70.34 10.85
CA PHE A 5 4.48 69.17 11.64
C PHE A 5 5.58 68.38 10.93
N ARG A 6 6.67 68.16 11.65
CA ARG A 6 7.80 67.25 11.40
C ARG A 6 8.25 66.81 12.81
N PRO A 7 9.12 65.80 12.97
CA PRO A 7 9.07 64.42 12.44
C PRO A 7 9.48 63.42 13.55
N PHE A 8 8.89 62.23 13.75
CA PHE A 8 9.51 61.32 14.76
C PHE A 8 9.30 59.82 14.45
N LEU A 9 10.48 59.17 14.28
CA LEU A 9 10.90 57.78 14.56
C LEU A 9 10.10 56.59 13.97
N LEU A 10 10.68 55.82 13.04
CA LEU A 10 11.59 54.66 13.26
C LEU A 10 10.98 53.51 14.07
N ALA A 11 10.52 52.47 13.37
CA ALA A 11 11.02 51.10 13.55
C ALA A 11 10.50 50.20 12.42
N PRO A 12 11.35 49.45 11.70
CA PRO A 12 10.91 48.34 10.87
C PRO A 12 10.53 47.17 11.79
N SER A 13 9.25 46.81 11.82
CA SER A 13 8.82 45.55 12.42
C SER A 13 9.41 44.40 11.61
N VAL A 14 10.40 43.75 12.21
CA VAL A 14 11.00 42.51 11.73
C VAL A 14 9.90 41.48 11.63
N VAL A 15 9.52 41.10 10.41
CA VAL A 15 8.66 39.95 10.16
C VAL A 15 9.46 38.73 10.59
N ALA A 16 9.17 38.21 11.78
CA ALA A 16 9.71 36.96 12.26
C ALA A 16 9.25 35.87 11.29
N LEU A 17 10.20 35.36 10.50
CA LEU A 17 10.03 34.16 9.68
C LEU A 17 9.52 33.04 10.58
N SER A 18 8.27 32.63 10.40
CA SER A 18 7.76 31.39 10.97
C SER A 18 8.53 30.24 10.32
N ILE A 19 9.56 29.76 11.01
CA ILE A 19 10.20 28.49 10.65
C ILE A 19 9.23 27.40 11.09
N PHE A 20 8.27 27.09 10.22
CA PHE A 20 7.55 25.83 10.30
C PHE A 20 8.56 24.73 9.99
N SER A 21 9.23 24.21 11.02
CA SER A 21 9.82 22.89 10.96
C SER A 21 8.67 21.89 10.86
N ALA A 22 8.12 21.73 9.66
CA ALA A 22 7.35 20.57 9.30
C ALA A 22 8.33 19.39 9.29
N SER A 23 8.58 18.80 10.47
CA SER A 23 9.10 17.45 10.53
C SER A 23 8.04 16.56 9.90
N ALA A 24 8.21 16.28 8.61
CA ALA A 24 7.52 15.22 7.90
C ALA A 24 7.96 13.89 8.52
N HIS A 25 7.41 13.56 9.69
CA HIS A 25 7.35 12.17 10.14
C HIS A 25 6.33 11.50 9.22
N ALA A 26 6.81 11.02 8.07
CA ALA A 26 6.03 10.16 7.22
C ALA A 26 5.52 8.99 8.08
N GLN A 27 4.20 8.93 8.22
CA GLN A 27 3.48 8.05 9.11
C GLN A 27 3.67 6.60 8.64
N ALA A 28 4.66 5.91 9.21
CA ALA A 28 4.81 4.45 9.04
C ALA A 28 3.70 3.66 9.77
N THR A 29 2.86 4.33 10.56
CA THR A 29 1.75 3.71 11.30
C THR A 29 0.54 3.36 10.43
N ASP A 30 0.38 3.93 9.23
CA ASP A 30 -0.78 3.66 8.36
C ASP A 30 -0.65 2.41 7.49
N TYR A 31 0.56 1.84 7.40
CA TYR A 31 0.88 0.73 6.50
C TYR A 31 1.53 -0.42 7.30
N PRO A 32 0.75 -1.17 8.11
CA PRO A 32 1.29 -2.14 9.05
C PRO A 32 1.78 -3.44 8.39
N ASN A 33 1.59 -3.59 7.07
CA ASN A 33 1.89 -4.82 6.35
C ASN A 33 3.09 -4.61 5.42
N SER A 34 3.77 -5.69 5.05
CA SER A 34 4.78 -5.68 4.00
C SER A 34 4.26 -6.33 2.73
N CYS A 35 4.51 -5.71 1.58
CA CYS A 35 4.11 -6.22 0.27
C CYS A 35 5.31 -6.29 -0.66
N SER A 36 5.35 -7.31 -1.51
CA SER A 36 6.30 -7.43 -2.61
C SER A 36 5.58 -7.40 -3.95
N PHE A 37 6.11 -6.63 -4.90
CA PHE A 37 5.74 -6.71 -6.31
C PHE A 37 6.97 -7.05 -7.15
N ASN A 38 6.94 -8.18 -7.86
CA ASN A 38 8.06 -8.69 -8.67
C ASN A 38 9.39 -8.74 -7.88
N GLY A 39 9.33 -9.06 -6.58
CA GLY A 39 10.49 -9.15 -5.69
C GLY A 39 10.89 -7.84 -5.01
N THR A 40 10.27 -6.70 -5.35
CA THR A 40 10.52 -5.42 -4.69
C THR A 40 9.59 -5.26 -3.49
N TRP A 41 10.17 -5.20 -2.30
CA TRP A 41 9.44 -5.05 -1.03
C TRP A 41 9.19 -3.59 -0.66
N GLU A 42 8.01 -3.32 -0.12
CA GLU A 42 7.63 -2.03 0.46
C GLU A 42 6.52 -2.16 1.50
N ASN A 43 6.25 -1.08 2.24
CA ASN A 43 5.14 -1.02 3.18
C ASN A 43 3.82 -0.89 2.43
N CYS A 44 2.80 -1.55 2.93
CA CYS A 44 1.47 -1.52 2.33
C CYS A 44 0.35 -1.67 3.37
N ARG A 45 -0.86 -1.30 2.94
CA ARG A 45 -2.07 -1.43 3.73
C ARG A 45 -2.98 -2.43 3.06
N LEU A 46 -3.21 -3.55 3.75
CA LEU A 46 -4.16 -4.57 3.36
C LEU A 46 -5.48 -4.30 4.08
N THR A 47 -6.56 -4.15 3.31
CA THR A 47 -7.93 -4.00 3.84
C THR A 47 -8.88 -4.94 3.10
N GLY A 48 -10.04 -5.22 3.67
CA GLY A 48 -11.04 -6.10 3.05
C GLY A 48 -11.25 -7.38 3.85
N GLU A 49 -12.31 -8.09 3.49
CA GLU A 49 -12.83 -9.25 4.20
C GLU A 49 -13.26 -10.35 3.22
N GLY A 50 -13.23 -11.60 3.69
CA GLY A 50 -13.65 -12.75 2.90
C GLY A 50 -12.80 -12.94 1.64
N GLN A 51 -13.46 -12.87 0.47
CA GLN A 51 -12.85 -13.11 -0.85
C GLN A 51 -12.29 -11.86 -1.52
N SER A 52 -12.46 -10.66 -0.95
CA SER A 52 -11.99 -9.41 -1.55
C SER A 52 -10.96 -8.71 -0.67
N ILE A 53 -9.77 -8.47 -1.21
CA ILE A 53 -8.66 -7.80 -0.54
C ILE A 53 -8.25 -6.59 -1.37
N ASN A 54 -8.14 -5.43 -0.72
CA ASN A 54 -7.60 -4.21 -1.29
C ASN A 54 -6.20 -3.97 -0.74
N VAL A 55 -5.26 -3.70 -1.64
CA VAL A 55 -3.87 -3.40 -1.33
C VAL A 55 -3.60 -1.95 -1.71
N THR A 56 -3.09 -1.16 -0.77
CA THR A 56 -2.56 0.18 -1.04
C THR A 56 -1.07 0.21 -0.75
N TYR A 57 -0.26 0.51 -1.76
CA TYR A 57 1.20 0.60 -1.66
C TYR A 57 1.61 1.98 -1.13
N ALA A 58 2.53 2.03 -0.16
CA ALA A 58 2.91 3.27 0.49
C ALA A 58 3.72 4.20 -0.42
N LYS A 59 4.52 3.64 -1.34
CA LYS A 59 5.46 4.42 -2.15
C LYS A 59 4.78 5.36 -3.15
N ASP A 60 3.75 4.89 -3.83
CA ASP A 60 3.09 5.59 -4.94
C ASP A 60 1.56 5.70 -4.78
N GLY A 61 1.00 5.16 -3.70
CA GLY A 61 -0.43 5.13 -3.46
C GLY A 61 -1.18 4.21 -4.43
N LYS A 62 -0.48 3.32 -5.16
CA LYS A 62 -1.10 2.36 -6.08
C LYS A 62 -2.09 1.49 -5.32
N LYS A 63 -3.28 1.31 -5.91
CA LYS A 63 -4.35 0.48 -5.38
C LYS A 63 -4.59 -0.72 -6.28
N ILE A 64 -4.49 -1.90 -5.69
CA ILE A 64 -4.80 -3.17 -6.35
C ILE A 64 -5.94 -3.83 -5.57
N GLU A 65 -6.95 -4.27 -6.29
CA GLU A 65 -8.02 -5.08 -5.75
C GLU A 65 -7.80 -6.54 -6.17
N LEU A 66 -7.96 -7.43 -5.22
CA LEU A 66 -7.73 -8.86 -5.35
C LEU A 66 -9.02 -9.58 -4.98
N GLU A 67 -9.63 -10.26 -5.94
CA GLU A 67 -10.86 -11.01 -5.73
C GLU A 67 -10.60 -12.50 -5.93
N MET A 68 -10.67 -13.28 -4.86
CA MET A 68 -10.58 -14.73 -4.90
C MET A 68 -11.85 -15.30 -5.51
N VAL A 69 -11.72 -16.09 -6.57
CA VAL A 69 -12.86 -16.58 -7.34
C VAL A 69 -12.88 -18.11 -7.42
N GLY A 70 -14.09 -18.66 -7.31
CA GLY A 70 -14.31 -20.09 -7.24
C GLY A 70 -13.80 -20.73 -5.94
N ASN A 71 -13.80 -22.05 -5.92
CA ASN A 71 -13.31 -22.81 -4.78
C ASN A 71 -11.80 -22.98 -4.85
N ASP A 72 -11.16 -23.01 -3.69
CA ASP A 72 -9.76 -23.34 -3.54
C ASP A 72 -9.52 -24.85 -3.70
N TRP A 73 -8.32 -25.21 -4.16
CA TRP A 73 -7.87 -26.58 -4.30
C TRP A 73 -6.58 -26.79 -3.50
N GLU A 74 -6.30 -28.05 -3.17
CA GLU A 74 -5.03 -28.41 -2.56
C GLU A 74 -3.93 -28.44 -3.61
N CYS A 75 -2.83 -27.72 -3.36
CA CYS A 75 -1.67 -27.67 -4.26
C CYS A 75 -0.37 -28.13 -3.59
N SER A 76 -0.49 -28.93 -2.52
CA SER A 76 0.65 -29.57 -1.84
C SER A 76 1.46 -30.42 -2.82
N LYS A 77 2.80 -30.40 -2.71
CA LYS A 77 3.63 -31.32 -3.49
C LYS A 77 3.44 -32.75 -2.95
N LYS A 78 3.56 -33.76 -3.81
CA LYS A 78 3.79 -35.15 -3.36
C LYS A 78 4.96 -35.11 -2.37
N ASN A 79 4.74 -35.54 -1.13
CA ASN A 79 5.69 -35.57 0.01
C ASN A 79 5.68 -34.38 0.97
N GLU A 80 4.76 -33.42 0.81
CA GLU A 80 4.46 -32.45 1.87
C GLU A 80 3.21 -32.88 2.64
N PRO A 81 3.09 -32.57 3.93
CA PRO A 81 1.87 -32.87 4.67
C PRO A 81 0.68 -32.25 3.92
N SER A 82 -0.32 -33.09 3.61
CA SER A 82 -1.45 -32.86 2.69
C SER A 82 -2.43 -31.75 3.10
N ASN A 83 -1.99 -30.79 3.90
CA ASN A 83 -2.82 -29.72 4.45
C ASN A 83 -2.09 -28.38 4.52
N SER A 84 -0.85 -28.27 4.04
CA SER A 84 -0.09 -27.03 4.23
C SER A 84 -0.42 -25.93 3.23
N ARG A 85 -0.81 -26.26 1.98
CA ARG A 85 -0.97 -25.24 0.92
C ARG A 85 -2.31 -25.33 0.19
N ARG A 86 -3.01 -24.20 0.16
CA ARG A 86 -4.24 -24.00 -0.61
C ARG A 86 -3.94 -23.04 -1.76
N CYS A 87 -4.42 -23.39 -2.93
CA CYS A 87 -4.34 -22.55 -4.12
C CYS A 87 -5.73 -22.21 -4.61
N GLY A 88 -5.87 -21.08 -5.30
CA GLY A 88 -7.13 -20.65 -5.86
C GLY A 88 -6.93 -19.75 -7.06
N LYS A 89 -8.03 -19.44 -7.76
CA LYS A 89 -8.04 -18.43 -8.81
C LYS A 89 -8.28 -17.06 -8.20
N ILE A 90 -7.70 -16.04 -8.80
CA ILE A 90 -7.85 -14.66 -8.35
C ILE A 90 -7.95 -13.71 -9.53
N LEU A 91 -8.76 -12.68 -9.39
CA LEU A 91 -8.79 -11.52 -10.25
C LEU A 91 -7.98 -10.41 -9.60
N ILE A 92 -7.13 -9.76 -10.39
CA ILE A 92 -6.24 -8.69 -9.97
C ILE A 92 -6.63 -7.46 -10.76
N THR A 93 -7.22 -6.47 -10.09
CA THR A 93 -7.71 -5.24 -10.73
C THR A 93 -6.87 -4.05 -10.28
N GLU A 94 -6.18 -3.43 -11.23
CA GLU A 94 -5.44 -2.18 -11.01
C GLU A 94 -6.40 -1.00 -11.17
N ARG A 95 -6.86 -0.42 -10.05
CA ARG A 95 -7.97 0.56 -10.07
C ARG A 95 -7.70 1.81 -10.91
N LYS A 96 -6.46 2.28 -10.94
CA LYS A 96 -6.10 3.49 -11.71
C LYS A 96 -6.24 3.28 -13.22
N GLU A 97 -5.99 2.06 -13.69
CA GLU A 97 -6.04 1.71 -15.11
C GLU A 97 -7.35 1.00 -15.50
N GLY A 98 -8.18 0.60 -14.51
CA GLY A 98 -9.37 -0.22 -14.73
C GLY A 98 -9.04 -1.60 -15.30
N ARG A 99 -7.78 -2.04 -15.22
CA ARG A 99 -7.31 -3.26 -15.86
C ARG A 99 -7.43 -4.44 -14.91
N THR A 100 -8.20 -5.45 -15.32
CA THR A 100 -8.33 -6.72 -14.60
C THR A 100 -7.50 -7.82 -15.28
N THR A 101 -6.75 -8.57 -14.50
CA THR A 101 -5.92 -9.68 -14.95
C THR A 101 -6.20 -10.92 -14.10
N TRP A 102 -6.26 -12.08 -14.72
CA TRP A 102 -6.35 -13.36 -14.02
C TRP A 102 -5.05 -13.73 -13.31
N GLY A 103 -5.14 -14.49 -12.23
CA GLY A 103 -4.00 -15.04 -11.54
C GLY A 103 -4.34 -16.30 -10.76
N THR A 104 -3.31 -16.82 -10.12
CA THR A 104 -3.43 -17.88 -9.12
C THR A 104 -2.84 -17.37 -7.82
N TYR A 105 -3.47 -17.71 -6.71
CA TYR A 105 -2.90 -17.46 -5.39
C TYR A 105 -2.51 -18.76 -4.72
N MET A 106 -1.60 -18.66 -3.76
CA MET A 106 -1.18 -19.73 -2.88
C MET A 106 -1.09 -19.18 -1.46
N VAL A 107 -1.77 -19.84 -0.52
CA VAL A 107 -1.72 -19.53 0.91
C VAL A 107 -1.17 -20.75 1.62
N THR A 108 -0.27 -20.52 2.58
CA THR A 108 0.20 -21.60 3.47
C THR A 108 -0.54 -21.47 4.80
N ARG A 109 -1.04 -22.58 5.37
CA ARG A 109 -1.73 -22.56 6.67
C ARG A 109 -0.89 -21.98 7.82
N MET A 110 0.43 -21.96 7.69
CA MET A 110 1.38 -21.50 8.71
C MET A 110 1.89 -20.08 8.47
N SER A 111 1.55 -19.42 7.35
CA SER A 111 2.00 -18.06 7.04
C SER A 111 0.87 -17.06 7.25
N SER A 112 1.17 -15.90 7.87
CA SER A 112 0.26 -14.73 7.88
C SER A 112 0.11 -14.09 6.50
N GLY A 113 0.85 -14.59 5.51
CA GLY A 113 0.89 -14.08 4.14
C GLY A 113 0.40 -15.04 3.06
N PHE A 114 0.18 -14.48 1.87
CA PHE A 114 -0.17 -15.23 0.66
C PHE A 114 0.57 -14.68 -0.57
N ALA A 115 0.82 -15.58 -1.52
CA ALA A 115 1.49 -15.27 -2.78
C ALA A 115 0.48 -15.27 -3.92
N VAL A 116 0.65 -14.37 -4.89
CA VAL A 116 -0.16 -14.28 -6.11
C VAL A 116 0.74 -14.26 -7.32
N ARG A 117 0.41 -15.04 -8.35
CA ARG A 117 1.04 -14.98 -9.67
C ARG A 117 0.00 -14.67 -10.73
N SER A 118 0.16 -13.53 -11.41
CA SER A 118 -0.73 -13.13 -12.50
C SER A 118 -0.42 -13.90 -13.78
N SER A 119 -1.41 -14.02 -14.66
CA SER A 119 -1.25 -14.58 -16.01
C SER A 119 -0.31 -13.75 -16.89
N ARG A 120 -0.04 -12.50 -16.49
CA ARG A 120 0.94 -11.61 -17.13
C ARG A 120 2.37 -11.82 -16.63
N GLY A 121 2.59 -12.77 -15.73
CA GLY A 121 3.91 -13.11 -15.19
C GLY A 121 4.33 -12.30 -13.96
N ASN A 122 3.51 -11.36 -13.50
CA ASN A 122 3.80 -10.62 -12.27
C ASN A 122 3.62 -11.50 -11.04
N THR A 123 4.46 -11.31 -10.04
CA THR A 123 4.34 -11.92 -8.72
C THR A 123 4.06 -10.87 -7.66
N TYR A 124 3.20 -11.25 -6.72
CA TYR A 124 2.88 -10.45 -5.55
C TYR A 124 3.03 -11.31 -4.30
N TYR A 125 3.57 -10.73 -3.23
CA TYR A 125 3.59 -11.35 -1.91
C TYR A 125 3.04 -10.35 -0.90
N PHE A 126 2.25 -10.85 0.03
CA PHE A 126 1.60 -10.04 1.06
C PHE A 126 1.88 -10.66 2.41
N GLU A 127 2.46 -9.90 3.33
CA GLU A 127 2.75 -10.33 4.71
C GLU A 127 2.03 -9.39 5.68
N LYS A 128 1.15 -9.97 6.51
CA LYS A 128 0.52 -9.28 7.64
C LYS A 128 1.39 -9.37 8.88
#